data_AF-U3TZ36-F1
#
_entry.id   AF-U3TZ36-F1
#
_cell.length_a   1.000
_cell.length_b   1.000
_cell.length_c   1.000
_cell.angle_alpha   90.00
_cell.angle_beta   90.00
_cell.angle_gamma   90.00
#
_symmetry.space_group_name_H-M   'P 1'
#
loop_
_entity.id
_entity.type
_entity.pdbx_description
1 polymer ?
#
loop_
_entity_poly.entity_id
_entity_poly.type
_entity_poly.pdbx_seq_one_letter_code
_entity_poly.pdbx_strand_id
1 'polypeptide(L)'
;MIANVSYLVIVFSALSFFTDTPDRIVFGDGNTWQAMLGASVLLWLVHWLVLRGVQTAASINLLAKLGKLVPLLLFVVLALLAFNYDRFRFDFDGAALGQPLWQQVKQTMLITLWVFIGVEGGVVVSARARHK
;
A
#
# COMPACT_ATOMS: atom_id res chain seq x y z
N MET A 1 -5.25 12.03 10.93
CA MET A 1 -5.89 12.50 9.69
C MET A 1 -5.01 12.33 8.46
N ILE A 2 -3.71 12.60 8.52
CA ILE A 2 -2.79 12.50 7.36
C ILE A 2 -2.77 11.10 6.73
N ALA A 3 -2.74 10.03 7.54
CA ALA A 3 -2.68 8.65 7.05
C ALA A 3 -3.85 8.26 6.11
N ASN A 4 -5.08 8.70 6.39
CA ASN A 4 -6.25 8.38 5.56
C ASN A 4 -6.15 9.00 4.17
N VAL A 5 -5.60 10.22 4.08
CA VAL A 5 -5.35 10.89 2.80
C VAL A 5 -4.23 10.19 2.05
N SER A 6 -3.15 9.79 2.75
CA SER A 6 -2.06 9.03 2.15
C SER A 6 -2.51 7.70 1.53
N TYR A 7 -3.44 6.98 2.15
CA TYR A 7 -3.97 5.74 1.58
C TYR A 7 -4.68 5.95 0.24
N LEU A 8 -5.48 7.02 0.12
CA LEU A 8 -6.15 7.35 -1.14
C LEU A 8 -5.13 7.71 -2.22
N VAL A 9 -4.11 8.51 -1.88
CA VAL A 9 -3.01 8.84 -2.81
C VAL A 9 -2.31 7.58 -3.31
N ILE A 10 -2.00 6.63 -2.41
CA ILE A 10 -1.38 5.35 -2.78
C ILE A 10 -2.30 4.53 -3.70
N VAL A 11 -3.61 4.51 -3.47
CA VAL A 11 -4.57 3.81 -4.34
C VAL A 11 -4.60 4.42 -5.73
N PHE A 12 -4.64 5.75 -5.85
CA PHE A 12 -4.63 6.41 -7.16
C PHE A 12 -3.27 6.32 -7.86
N SER A 13 -2.17 6.32 -7.10
CA SER A 13 -0.83 6.00 -7.62
C SER A 13 -0.72 4.55 -8.08
N ALA A 14 -1.37 3.59 -7.41
CA ALA A 14 -1.41 2.20 -7.86
C ALA A 14 -2.30 2.03 -9.12
N LEU A 15 -3.42 2.76 -9.19
CA LEU A 15 -4.29 2.78 -10.37
C LEU A 15 -3.60 3.42 -11.58
N SER A 16 -2.74 4.42 -11.35
CA SER A 16 -1.99 5.08 -12.42
C SER A 16 -1.11 4.11 -13.18
N PHE A 17 -0.54 3.07 -12.56
CA PHE A 17 0.18 2.00 -13.26
C PHE A 17 -0.64 1.26 -14.33
N PHE A 18 -1.97 1.25 -14.22
CA PHE A 18 -2.86 0.59 -15.20
C PHE A 18 -3.49 1.56 -16.19
N THR A 19 -3.62 2.84 -15.84
CA THR A 19 -4.36 3.84 -16.64
C THR A 19 -3.46 4.89 -17.29
N ASP A 20 -2.26 5.12 -16.76
CA ASP A 20 -1.31 6.06 -17.33
C ASP A 20 -0.52 5.36 -18.44
N THR A 21 -0.59 5.94 -19.62
CA THR A 21 0.15 5.54 -20.82
C THR A 21 1.14 6.67 -21.14
N PRO A 22 2.28 6.43 -21.81
CA PRO A 22 3.28 7.47 -22.10
C PRO A 22 2.72 8.77 -22.71
N ASP A 23 1.59 8.68 -23.43
CA ASP A 23 0.92 9.83 -24.07
C ASP A 23 -0.17 10.50 -23.21
N ARG A 24 -0.60 9.91 -22.10
CA ARG A 24 -1.64 10.46 -21.20
C ARG A 24 -1.41 10.06 -19.74
N ILE A 25 -0.99 11.04 -18.94
CA ILE A 25 -0.88 10.94 -17.48
C ILE A 25 -2.22 11.41 -16.89
N VAL A 26 -3.03 10.48 -16.39
CA VAL A 26 -4.34 10.77 -15.78
C VAL A 26 -4.19 10.91 -14.26
N PHE A 27 -3.48 10.00 -13.61
CA PHE A 27 -3.37 9.97 -12.14
C PHE A 27 -1.94 10.22 -11.61
N GLY A 28 -0.90 10.00 -12.40
CA GLY A 28 0.50 10.24 -12.04
C GLY A 28 0.91 9.54 -10.75
N ASP A 29 1.67 10.23 -9.89
CA ASP A 29 2.02 9.73 -8.54
C ASP A 29 0.85 9.82 -7.54
N GLY A 30 -0.39 9.90 -8.02
CA GLY A 30 -1.59 10.10 -7.19
C GLY A 30 -1.73 11.53 -6.64
N ASN A 31 -0.94 12.48 -7.14
CA ASN A 31 -0.92 13.88 -6.71
C ASN A 31 -1.56 14.86 -7.72
N THR A 32 -2.08 14.36 -8.85
CA THR A 32 -2.71 15.20 -9.87
C THR A 32 -4.08 15.72 -9.40
N TRP A 33 -4.55 16.82 -9.98
CA TRP A 33 -5.87 17.37 -9.60
C TRP A 33 -7.02 16.38 -9.90
N GLN A 34 -6.87 15.55 -10.94
CA GLN A 34 -7.80 14.47 -11.26
C GLN A 34 -7.78 13.38 -10.17
N ALA A 35 -6.60 12.99 -9.69
CA ALA A 35 -6.46 12.06 -8.57
C ALA A 35 -7.07 12.61 -7.28
N MET A 36 -6.91 13.90 -6.99
CA MET A 36 -7.51 14.54 -5.81
C MET A 36 -9.05 14.55 -5.87
N LEU A 37 -9.63 14.86 -7.04
CA LEU A 37 -11.08 14.78 -7.23
C LEU A 37 -11.60 13.34 -7.11
N GLY A 38 -10.91 12.39 -7.76
CA GLY A 38 -11.23 10.97 -7.66
C GLY A 38 -11.18 10.47 -6.21
N ALA A 39 -10.16 10.86 -5.45
CA ALA A 39 -10.02 10.53 -4.04
C ALA A 39 -11.16 11.07 -3.19
N SER A 40 -11.59 12.31 -3.43
CA SER A 40 -12.73 12.91 -2.72
C SER A 40 -14.04 12.16 -2.99
N VAL A 41 -14.33 11.87 -4.26
CA VAL A 41 -15.54 11.12 -4.66
C VAL A 41 -15.53 9.71 -4.05
N LEU A 42 -14.38 9.02 -4.12
CA LEU A 42 -14.24 7.67 -3.57
C LEU A 42 -14.41 7.64 -2.05
N LEU A 43 -13.89 8.65 -1.34
CA LEU A 43 -14.07 8.80 0.10
C LEU A 43 -15.56 8.89 0.47
N TRP A 44 -16.31 9.75 -0.23
CA TRP A 44 -17.75 9.89 0.00
C TRP A 44 -18.53 8.61 -0.33
N LEU A 45 -18.13 7.88 -1.37
CA LEU A 45 -18.73 6.61 -1.75
C LEU A 45 -18.51 5.54 -0.68
N VAL A 46 -17.28 5.41 -0.18
CA VAL A 46 -16.94 4.49 0.93
C VAL A 46 -17.72 4.88 2.19
N HIS A 47 -17.79 6.18 2.52
CA HIS A 47 -18.56 6.66 3.66
C HIS A 47 -20.05 6.28 3.56
N TRP A 48 -20.65 6.48 2.39
CA TRP A 48 -22.03 6.08 2.12
C TRP A 48 -22.24 4.56 2.21
N LEU A 49 -21.30 3.78 1.69
CA LEU A 49 -21.34 2.31 1.75
C LEU A 49 -21.31 1.81 3.21
N VAL A 50 -20.45 2.40 4.04
CA VAL A 50 -20.35 2.07 5.48
C VAL A 50 -21.65 2.40 6.20
N LEU A 51 -22.25 3.56 5.92
CA LEU A 51 -23.55 3.96 6.48
C LEU A 51 -24.69 3.01 6.07
N ARG A 52 -24.62 2.43 4.87
CA ARG A 52 -25.63 1.48 4.38
C ARG A 52 -25.59 0.11 5.04
N GLY A 53 -24.62 -0.14 5.93
CA GLY A 53 -24.51 -1.40 6.65
C GLY A 53 -24.30 -2.54 5.68
N VAL A 54 -23.09 -2.67 5.15
CA VAL A 54 -22.67 -3.80 4.32
C VAL A 54 -22.83 -5.09 5.14
N GLN A 55 -24.00 -5.71 5.02
CA GLN A 55 -24.36 -7.00 5.63
C GLN A 55 -23.63 -8.18 4.96
N THR A 56 -22.85 -7.93 3.91
CA THR A 56 -21.95 -8.88 3.23
C THR A 56 -20.56 -8.97 3.89
N ALA A 57 -20.51 -8.93 5.23
CA ALA A 57 -19.26 -8.92 5.99
C ALA A 57 -18.36 -10.15 5.71
N ALA A 58 -18.95 -11.30 5.35
CA ALA A 58 -18.20 -12.53 5.08
C ALA A 58 -17.50 -12.52 3.72
N SER A 59 -18.20 -12.16 2.64
CA SER A 59 -17.66 -12.20 1.27
C SER A 59 -16.60 -11.13 1.05
N ILE A 60 -16.81 -9.92 1.59
CA ILE A 60 -15.86 -8.81 1.45
C ILE A 60 -14.58 -9.09 2.24
N ASN A 61 -14.70 -9.69 3.43
CA ASN A 61 -13.53 -10.08 4.20
C ASN A 61 -12.75 -11.21 3.53
N LEU A 62 -13.43 -12.16 2.87
CA LEU A 62 -12.77 -13.20 2.07
C LEU A 62 -12.04 -12.59 0.87
N LEU A 63 -12.68 -11.67 0.14
CA LEU A 63 -12.05 -10.97 -0.98
C LEU A 63 -10.82 -10.18 -0.53
N ALA A 64 -10.90 -9.49 0.60
CA ALA A 64 -9.78 -8.74 1.18
C ALA A 64 -8.62 -9.65 1.61
N LYS A 65 -8.91 -10.84 2.13
CA LYS A 65 -7.90 -11.85 2.45
C LYS A 65 -7.20 -12.36 1.18
N LEU A 66 -7.98 -12.75 0.17
CA LEU A 66 -7.42 -13.22 -1.11
C LEU A 66 -6.60 -12.12 -1.81
N GLY A 67 -7.09 -10.89 -1.81
CA GLY A 67 -6.42 -9.74 -2.42
C GLY A 67 -5.05 -9.44 -1.82
N LYS A 68 -4.80 -9.81 -0.56
CA LYS A 68 -3.47 -9.70 0.07
C LYS A 68 -2.63 -10.97 -0.10
N LEU A 69 -3.26 -12.14 0.01
CA LEU A 69 -2.55 -13.42 -0.06
C LEU A 69 -2.00 -13.71 -1.46
N VAL A 70 -2.76 -13.42 -2.52
CA VAL A 70 -2.35 -13.72 -3.90
C VAL A 70 -1.07 -12.96 -4.29
N PRO A 71 -0.96 -11.63 -4.11
CA PRO A 71 0.30 -10.91 -4.40
C PRO A 71 1.46 -11.38 -3.52
N LEU A 72 1.21 -11.69 -2.24
CA LEU A 72 2.25 -12.16 -1.32
C LEU A 72 2.83 -13.51 -1.78
N LEU A 73 1.96 -14.47 -2.12
CA LEU A 73 2.38 -15.77 -2.64
C LEU A 73 3.11 -15.62 -3.98
N LEU A 74 2.58 -14.79 -4.88
CA LEU A 74 3.23 -14.51 -6.17
C LEU A 74 4.63 -13.93 -5.97
N PHE A 75 4.80 -12.97 -5.05
CA PHE A 75 6.10 -12.41 -4.71
C PHE A 75 7.08 -13.48 -4.22
N VAL A 76 6.66 -14.37 -3.32
CA VAL A 76 7.52 -15.46 -2.81
C VAL A 76 7.96 -16.39 -3.95
N VAL A 77 7.03 -16.80 -4.82
CA VAL A 77 7.35 -17.69 -5.96
C VAL A 77 8.33 -17.00 -6.92
N LEU A 78 8.07 -15.75 -7.29
CA LEU A 78 8.96 -14.98 -8.17
C LEU A 78 10.33 -14.75 -7.54
N ALA A 79 10.39 -14.47 -6.23
CA ALA A 79 11.65 -14.30 -5.51
C ALA A 79 12.48 -15.59 -5.52
N LEU A 80 11.85 -16.76 -5.33
CA LEU A 80 12.53 -18.05 -5.40
C LEU A 80 13.05 -18.35 -6.82
N LEU A 81 12.26 -18.06 -7.85
CA LEU A 81 12.67 -18.29 -9.25
C LEU A 81 13.74 -17.30 -9.73
N ALA A 82 13.67 -16.05 -9.29
CA ALA A 82 14.63 -14.99 -9.63
C ALA A 82 15.85 -14.97 -8.69
N PHE A 83 15.91 -15.85 -7.69
CA PHE A 83 16.99 -15.89 -6.72
C PHE A 83 18.30 -16.26 -7.42
N ASN A 84 19.28 -15.34 -7.37
CA ASN A 84 20.60 -15.54 -7.94
C ASN A 84 21.65 -15.37 -6.83
N TYR A 85 22.42 -16.43 -6.60
CA TYR A 85 23.40 -16.50 -5.52
C TYR A 85 24.60 -15.57 -5.71
N ASP A 86 25.01 -15.33 -6.96
CA ASP A 86 26.12 -14.43 -7.28
C ASP A 86 25.73 -12.97 -7.00
N ARG A 87 24.49 -12.57 -7.32
CA ARG A 87 23.98 -11.23 -6.95
C ARG A 87 23.85 -11.03 -5.45
N PHE A 88 23.50 -12.08 -4.70
CA PHE A 88 23.34 -12.00 -3.24
C PHE A 88 24.66 -11.69 -2.51
N ARG A 89 25.80 -12.00 -3.13
CA ARG A 89 27.13 -11.90 -2.50
C ARG A 89 27.92 -10.67 -2.90
N PHE A 90 27.61 -10.08 -4.06
CA PHE A 90 28.49 -9.09 -4.69
C PHE A 90 28.21 -7.63 -4.30
N ASP A 91 27.03 -7.29 -3.79
CA ASP A 91 26.61 -5.89 -3.63
C ASP A 91 26.37 -5.46 -2.17
N PHE A 92 27.32 -5.79 -1.27
CA PHE A 92 27.25 -5.33 0.13
C PHE A 92 27.50 -3.83 0.29
N ASP A 93 28.27 -3.22 -0.62
CA ASP A 93 28.55 -1.77 -0.62
C ASP A 93 27.41 -0.93 -1.23
N GLY A 94 26.36 -1.57 -1.77
CA GLY A 94 25.22 -0.87 -2.39
C GLY A 94 25.56 -0.14 -3.70
N ALA A 95 26.64 -0.56 -4.36
CA ALA A 95 27.13 0.02 -5.60
C ALA A 95 26.10 -0.11 -6.76
N ALA A 96 25.23 -1.13 -6.73
CA ALA A 96 24.21 -1.30 -7.76
C ALA A 96 23.00 -0.35 -7.63
N LEU A 97 22.78 0.27 -6.46
CA LEU A 97 21.62 1.12 -6.19
C LEU A 97 21.87 2.62 -6.40
N GLY A 98 23.14 3.04 -6.56
CA GLY A 98 23.49 4.44 -6.84
C GLY A 98 23.13 5.44 -5.72
N GLN A 99 22.82 4.97 -4.51
CA GLN A 99 22.47 5.81 -3.36
C GLN A 99 23.31 5.42 -2.13
N PRO A 100 23.76 6.39 -1.31
CA PRO A 100 24.55 6.11 -0.12
C PRO A 100 23.78 5.25 0.90
N LEU A 101 24.48 4.32 1.56
CA LEU A 101 23.91 3.36 2.53
C LEU A 101 23.00 4.04 3.57
N TRP A 102 23.41 5.21 4.08
CA TRP A 102 22.63 5.98 5.06
C TRP A 102 21.23 6.36 4.56
N GLN A 103 21.10 6.71 3.28
CA GLN A 103 19.82 7.05 2.67
C GLN A 103 18.92 5.81 2.55
N GLN A 104 19.49 4.65 2.20
CA GLN A 104 18.75 3.39 2.11
C GLN A 104 18.22 2.93 3.47
N VAL A 105 19.06 3.03 4.51
CA VAL A 105 18.66 2.73 5.90
C VAL A 105 17.53 3.66 6.33
N LYS A 106 17.67 4.97 6.10
CA LYS A 106 16.62 5.95 6.44
C LYS A 106 15.30 5.66 5.71
N GLN A 107 15.33 5.41 4.40
CA GLN A 107 14.12 5.09 3.62
C GLN A 107 13.41 3.83 4.15
N THR A 108 14.17 2.77 4.43
CA THR A 108 13.63 1.53 4.99
C THR A 108 13.01 1.76 6.37
N MET A 109 13.67 2.54 7.23
CA MET A 109 13.14 2.92 8.54
C MET A 109 11.86 3.74 8.42
N LEU A 110 11.76 4.67 7.48
CA LEU A 110 10.55 5.48 7.27
C LEU A 110 9.35 4.63 6.85
N ILE A 111 9.55 3.66 5.95
CA ILE A 111 8.49 2.75 5.52
C ILE A 111 8.05 1.84 6.68
N THR A 112 9.01 1.29 7.45
CA THR A 112 8.68 0.45 8.62
C THR A 112 7.93 1.21 9.71
N LEU A 113 8.35 2.45 10.03
CA LEU A 113 7.63 3.35 10.93
C LEU A 113 6.20 3.60 10.45
N TRP A 114 6.01 3.89 9.16
CA TRP A 114 4.68 4.11 8.58
C TRP A 114 3.76 2.89 8.73
N VAL A 115 4.29 1.67 8.54
CA VAL A 115 3.55 0.42 8.77
C VAL A 115 3.17 0.25 10.24
N PHE A 116 4.07 0.58 11.18
CA PHE A 116 3.80 0.45 12.62
C PHE A 116 2.73 1.41 13.14
N ILE A 117 2.62 2.63 12.58
CA ILE A 117 1.53 3.55 12.91
C ILE A 117 0.16 2.89 12.67
N GLY A 118 0.05 2.02 11.66
CA GLY A 118 -1.17 1.24 11.41
C GLY A 118 -1.49 0.23 12.52
N VAL A 119 -0.46 -0.36 13.14
CA VAL A 119 -0.63 -1.34 14.22
C VAL A 119 -1.17 -0.67 15.48
N GLU A 120 -0.65 0.51 15.85
CA GLU A 120 -1.13 1.28 17.01
C GLU A 120 -2.63 1.60 16.92
N GLY A 121 -3.09 2.01 15.73
CA GLY A 121 -4.52 2.25 15.48
C GLY A 121 -5.38 1.00 15.67
N GLY A 122 -4.88 -0.18 15.28
CA GLY A 122 -5.56 -1.46 15.49
C GLY A 122 -5.63 -1.87 16.96
N VAL A 123 -4.55 -1.66 17.72
CA VAL A 123 -4.47 -2.01 19.15
C VAL A 123 -5.47 -1.21 19.97
N VAL A 124 -5.59 0.11 19.73
CA VAL A 124 -6.56 0.98 20.45
C VAL A 124 -8.01 0.52 20.23
N VAL A 125 -8.35 0.10 19.01
CA VAL A 125 -9.69 -0.43 18.69
C VAL A 125 -9.91 -1.79 19.35
N SER A 126 -8.90 -2.66 19.35
CA SER A 126 -8.97 -3.98 20.00
C SER A 126 -9.13 -3.90 21.52
N ALA A 127 -8.48 -2.93 22.17
CA ALA A 127 -8.60 -2.69 23.61
C ALA A 127 -10.02 -2.27 23.99
N ARG A 128 -10.70 -1.50 23.13
CA ARG A 128 -12.10 -1.09 23.33
C ARG A 128 -13.11 -2.19 22.98
N ALA A 129 -12.76 -3.12 22.07
CA ALA A 129 -13.59 -4.28 21.75
C ALA A 129 -13.63 -5.35 22.86
N ARG A 130 -12.59 -5.43 23.71
CA ARG A 130 -12.52 -6.36 24.84
C ARG A 130 -13.44 -6.02 26.02
N HIS A 131 -14.01 -4.80 26.02
CA HIS A 131 -14.93 -4.30 27.05
C HIS A 131 -16.40 -4.24 26.59
N LYS A 132 -16.75 -4.98 25.54
CA LYS A 132 -18.13 -5.33 25.16
C LYS A 132 -18.26 -6.85 25.13
#